data_AF-A0A1D8G5K3-F1
#
_entry.id   AF-A0A1D8G5K3-F1
#
_cell.length_a   1.000
_cell.length_b   1.000
_cell.length_c   1.000
_cell.angle_alpha   90.00
_cell.angle_beta   90.00
_cell.angle_gamma   90.00
#
_symmetry.space_group_name_H-M   'P 1'
#
loop_
_entity.id
_entity.type
_entity.pdbx_description
1 polymer ?
#
loop_
_entity_poly.entity_id
_entity_poly.type
_entity_poly.pdbx_seq_one_letter_code
_entity_poly.pdbx_strand_id
1 'polypeptide(L)'
;MADLYEIWQRAEVARRLDVLSGFVAMCVAGDGDARRRLARLADGAEAALAASPPDLELAQRHLDALVRWADTEWADHPYRPVEARPDEADRQTRDYAKDLRHGALPDPVRDEMGRIELGLEVRFLALCRRPDLDCRAREDVFYTAGRAAMALDLGHLEAAERELRRMERVGCEG
;
A
#
# COMPACT_ATOMS: atom_id res chain seq x y z
N MET A 1 14.10 7.21 13.77
CA MET A 1 12.99 7.17 12.80
C MET A 1 13.64 7.07 11.43
N ALA A 2 13.16 6.18 10.56
CA ALA A 2 13.65 6.15 9.18
C ALA A 2 13.42 7.50 8.51
N ASP A 3 14.39 7.96 7.72
CA ASP A 3 14.23 9.17 6.91
C ASP A 3 13.10 8.94 5.89
N LEU A 4 12.33 9.99 5.56
CA LEU A 4 11.27 9.92 4.55
C LEU A 4 11.83 9.45 3.21
N TYR A 5 13.08 9.81 2.90
CA TYR A 5 13.78 9.34 1.71
C TYR A 5 14.05 7.84 1.76
N GLU A 6 14.47 7.30 2.91
CA GLU A 6 14.69 5.85 3.09
C GLU A 6 13.36 5.07 2.98
N ILE A 7 12.27 5.59 3.57
CA ILE A 7 10.94 4.99 3.43
C ILE A 7 10.52 4.95 1.96
N TRP A 8 10.78 6.03 1.21
CA TRP A 8 10.47 6.10 -0.22
C TRP A 8 11.26 5.06 -1.02
N GLN A 9 12.57 4.94 -0.78
CA GLN A 9 13.40 3.94 -1.46
C GLN A 9 12.96 2.51 -1.13
N ARG A 10 12.63 2.23 0.14
CA ARG A 10 12.08 0.92 0.55
C ARG A 10 10.77 0.61 -0.15
N ALA A 11 9.87 1.61 -0.24
CA ALA A 11 8.59 1.48 -0.92
C ALA A 11 8.75 1.18 -2.41
N GLU A 12 9.70 1.84 -3.07
CA GLU A 12 9.97 1.62 -4.49
C GLU A 12 10.45 0.19 -4.77
N VAL A 13 11.38 -0.32 -3.95
CA VAL A 13 11.88 -1.69 -4.07
C VAL A 13 10.79 -2.70 -3.77
N ALA A 14 10.04 -2.52 -2.68
CA ALA A 14 8.93 -3.40 -2.29
C ALA A 14 7.86 -3.50 -3.39
N ARG A 15 7.43 -2.36 -3.93
CA ARG A 15 6.46 -2.30 -5.02
C ARG A 15 6.92 -3.09 -6.25
N ARG A 16 8.17 -2.87 -6.69
CA ARG A 16 8.71 -3.54 -7.87
C ARG A 16 8.88 -5.05 -7.63
N LEU A 17 9.29 -5.41 -6.42
CA LEU A 17 9.43 -6.80 -6.00
C LEU A 17 8.08 -7.53 -6.06
N ASP A 18 7.03 -6.98 -5.45
CA ASP A 18 5.70 -7.59 -5.40
C ASP A 18 5.10 -7.81 -6.78
N VAL A 19 5.15 -6.79 -7.64
CA VAL A 19 4.61 -6.88 -9.01
C VAL A 19 5.35 -7.96 -9.81
N LEU A 20 6.69 -7.96 -9.74
CA LEU A 20 7.48 -8.88 -10.54
C LEU A 20 7.46 -10.30 -9.98
N SER A 21 7.47 -10.47 -8.67
CA SER A 21 7.41 -11.77 -8.01
C SER A 21 6.07 -12.46 -8.29
N GLY A 22 4.95 -11.72 -8.26
CA GLY A 22 3.62 -12.21 -8.64
C GLY A 22 3.56 -12.67 -10.09
N PHE A 23 4.15 -11.90 -11.01
CA PHE A 23 4.25 -12.29 -12.42
C PHE A 23 5.08 -13.58 -12.60
N VAL A 24 6.28 -13.63 -12.02
CA VAL A 24 7.16 -14.79 -12.13
C VAL A 24 6.52 -16.02 -11.47
N ALA A 25 5.83 -15.87 -10.34
CA ALA A 25 5.11 -16.95 -9.66
C ALA A 25 4.09 -17.62 -10.58
N MET A 26 3.36 -16.81 -11.36
CA MET A 26 2.41 -17.30 -12.37
C MET A 26 3.15 -18.07 -13.48
N CYS A 27 4.25 -17.53 -14.00
CA CYS A 27 5.01 -18.20 -15.06
C CYS A 27 5.67 -19.53 -14.62
N VAL A 28 6.09 -19.63 -13.35
CA VAL A 28 6.79 -20.81 -12.82
C VAL A 28 5.88 -21.78 -12.06
N ALA A 29 4.56 -21.61 -12.18
CA ALA A 29 3.58 -22.40 -11.45
C ALA A 29 3.62 -23.91 -11.74
N GLY A 30 4.40 -24.41 -12.70
CA GLY A 30 4.62 -25.85 -12.93
C GLY A 30 5.99 -26.37 -12.47
N ASP A 31 6.91 -25.48 -12.12
CA ASP A 31 8.34 -25.82 -11.95
C ASP A 31 8.77 -25.63 -10.49
N GLY A 32 9.05 -26.74 -9.81
CA GLY A 32 9.47 -26.75 -8.42
C GLY A 32 10.83 -26.09 -8.14
N ASP A 33 11.78 -26.19 -9.08
CA ASP A 33 13.09 -25.57 -8.94
C ASP A 33 13.01 -24.07 -9.17
N ALA A 34 12.27 -23.65 -10.19
CA ALA A 34 12.03 -22.24 -10.47
C ALA A 34 11.24 -21.56 -9.33
N ARG A 35 10.24 -22.22 -8.74
CA ARG A 35 9.55 -21.70 -7.53
C ARG A 35 10.50 -21.53 -6.34
N ARG A 36 11.41 -22.49 -6.09
CA ARG A 36 12.43 -22.35 -5.04
C ARG A 36 13.40 -21.21 -5.32
N ARG A 37 13.74 -20.97 -6.59
CA ARG A 37 14.56 -19.82 -6.99
C ARG A 37 13.82 -18.51 -6.74
N LEU A 38 12.54 -18.42 -7.12
CA LEU A 38 11.69 -17.25 -6.86
C LEU A 38 11.62 -16.95 -5.36
N ALA A 39 11.26 -17.94 -4.54
CA ALA A 39 11.16 -17.78 -3.09
C ALA A 39 12.47 -17.25 -2.49
N ARG A 40 13.62 -17.85 -2.85
CA ARG A 40 14.93 -17.36 -2.38
C ARG A 40 15.22 -15.90 -2.74
N LEU A 41 14.79 -15.44 -3.91
CA LEU A 41 15.00 -14.05 -4.32
C LEU A 41 14.02 -13.10 -3.61
N ALA A 42 12.74 -13.47 -3.53
CA ALA A 42 11.71 -12.68 -2.86
C ALA A 42 11.97 -12.58 -1.35
N ASP A 43 12.12 -13.73 -0.67
CA ASP A 43 12.41 -13.79 0.77
C ASP A 43 13.72 -13.07 1.12
N GLY A 44 14.73 -13.15 0.24
CA GLY A 44 16.00 -12.45 0.41
C GLY A 44 15.85 -10.93 0.34
N ALA A 45 15.07 -10.43 -0.62
CA ALA A 45 14.76 -9.00 -0.72
C ALA A 45 13.89 -8.52 0.46
N GLU A 46 12.86 -9.27 0.83
CA GLU A 46 11.98 -8.96 1.97
C GLU A 46 12.76 -8.94 3.29
N ALA A 47 13.63 -9.92 3.54
CA ALA A 47 14.47 -9.96 4.73
C ALA A 47 15.43 -8.75 4.79
N ALA A 48 16.01 -8.35 3.65
CA ALA A 48 16.86 -7.17 3.57
C ALA A 48 16.08 -5.86 3.82
N LEU A 49 14.85 -5.76 3.31
CA LEU A 49 13.94 -4.63 3.55
C LEU A 49 13.45 -4.56 5.01
N ALA A 50 13.31 -5.70 5.69
CA ALA A 50 12.84 -5.81 7.06
C ALA A 50 13.95 -5.70 8.12
N ALA A 51 15.22 -5.74 7.70
CA ALA A 51 16.36 -5.61 8.60
C ALA A 51 16.36 -4.26 9.35
N SER A 52 17.08 -4.21 10.48
CA SER A 52 17.24 -3.01 11.29
C SER A 52 18.72 -2.72 11.55
N PRO A 53 19.35 -1.78 10.81
CA PRO A 53 18.77 -0.97 9.73
C PRO A 53 18.50 -1.78 8.44
N PRO A 54 17.60 -1.31 7.55
CA PRO A 54 17.34 -1.95 6.26
C PRO A 54 18.58 -1.99 5.36
N ASP A 55 18.79 -3.10 4.63
CA ASP A 55 19.85 -3.23 3.63
C ASP A 55 19.26 -3.06 2.22
N LEU A 56 19.12 -1.80 1.82
CA LEU A 56 18.55 -1.43 0.51
C LEU A 56 19.39 -1.94 -0.67
N GLU A 57 20.71 -2.00 -0.52
CA GLU A 57 21.60 -2.48 -1.58
C GLU A 57 21.41 -3.98 -1.80
N LEU A 58 21.34 -4.77 -0.73
CA LEU A 58 21.04 -6.19 -0.82
C LEU A 58 19.63 -6.45 -1.38
N ALA A 59 18.63 -5.70 -0.92
CA ALA A 59 17.26 -5.80 -1.45
C ALA A 59 17.23 -5.52 -2.96
N GLN A 60 17.90 -4.45 -3.41
CA GLN A 60 18.01 -4.10 -4.83
C GLN A 60 18.75 -5.19 -5.61
N ARG A 61 19.81 -5.79 -5.08
CA ARG A 61 20.53 -6.89 -5.75
C ARG A 61 19.63 -8.12 -5.99
N HIS A 62 18.77 -8.45 -5.03
CA HIS A 62 17.79 -9.52 -5.18
C HIS A 62 16.74 -9.18 -6.24
N LEU A 63 16.20 -7.95 -6.21
CA LEU A 63 15.28 -7.45 -7.21
C LEU A 63 15.91 -7.47 -8.62
N ASP A 64 17.14 -6.98 -8.78
CA ASP A 64 17.84 -6.97 -10.07
C ASP A 64 18.09 -8.39 -10.59
N ALA A 65 18.35 -9.35 -9.70
CA ALA A 65 18.48 -10.76 -10.08
C ALA A 65 17.14 -11.33 -10.57
N LEU A 66 16.02 -10.93 -9.96
CA LEU A 66 14.68 -11.30 -10.40
C LEU A 66 14.33 -10.66 -11.74
N VAL A 67 14.65 -9.36 -11.93
CA VAL A 67 14.49 -8.63 -13.21
C VAL A 67 15.24 -9.33 -14.33
N ARG A 68 16.55 -9.58 -14.14
CA ARG A 68 17.38 -10.28 -15.15
C ARG A 68 16.82 -11.66 -15.50
N TRP A 69 16.35 -12.40 -14.50
CA TRP A 69 15.75 -13.71 -14.75
C TRP A 69 14.47 -13.59 -15.56
N ALA A 70 13.59 -12.67 -15.19
CA ALA A 70 12.36 -12.43 -15.93
C ALA A 70 12.62 -11.93 -17.35
N ASP A 71 13.59 -11.04 -17.56
CA ASP A 71 14.01 -10.57 -18.90
C ASP A 71 14.55 -11.72 -19.76
N THR A 72 15.23 -12.69 -19.15
CA THR A 72 15.80 -13.84 -19.89
C THR A 72 14.73 -14.83 -20.34
N GLU A 73 13.79 -15.17 -19.45
CA GLU A 73 12.82 -16.25 -19.71
C GLU A 73 11.51 -15.76 -20.33
N TRP A 74 11.11 -14.52 -20.07
CA TRP A 74 9.76 -14.02 -20.36
C TRP A 74 9.74 -12.58 -20.88
N ALA A 75 10.76 -12.16 -21.64
CA ALA A 75 10.79 -10.83 -22.27
C ALA A 75 9.52 -10.56 -23.10
N ASP A 76 9.10 -11.53 -23.91
CA ASP A 76 7.99 -11.39 -24.86
C ASP A 76 6.64 -11.90 -24.31
N HIS A 77 6.56 -12.20 -23.01
CA HIS A 77 5.34 -12.75 -22.44
C HIS A 77 4.22 -11.68 -22.43
N PRO A 78 3.00 -11.98 -22.91
CA PRO A 78 1.95 -10.98 -23.13
C PRO A 78 1.47 -10.29 -21.83
N TYR A 79 1.66 -10.93 -20.68
CA TYR A 79 1.32 -10.40 -19.36
C TYR A 79 2.53 -9.90 -18.57
N ARG A 80 3.70 -9.72 -19.21
CA ARG A 80 4.86 -9.14 -18.54
C ARG A 80 4.51 -7.75 -18.02
N PRO A 81 4.74 -7.44 -16.73
CA PRO A 81 4.56 -6.10 -16.22
C PRO A 81 5.43 -5.10 -16.99
N VAL A 82 4.79 -4.10 -17.58
CA VAL A 82 5.49 -2.97 -18.21
C VAL A 82 5.82 -1.95 -17.12
N GLU A 83 6.92 -1.25 -17.28
CA GLU A 83 7.26 -0.15 -16.39
C GLU A 83 6.14 0.89 -16.41
N ALA A 84 5.62 1.19 -15.22
CA ALA A 84 4.59 2.20 -15.04
C ALA A 84 5.09 3.56 -15.52
N ARG A 85 4.17 4.40 -16.01
CA ARG A 85 4.50 5.81 -16.26
C ARG A 85 4.97 6.47 -14.96
N PRO A 86 5.83 7.50 -15.01
CA PRO A 86 6.38 8.10 -13.80
C PRO A 86 5.32 8.52 -12.77
N ASP A 87 4.22 9.11 -13.21
CA ASP A 87 3.10 9.53 -12.34
C ASP A 87 2.37 8.35 -11.68
N GLU A 88 2.23 7.24 -12.38
CA GLU A 88 1.66 6.01 -11.85
C GLU A 88 2.63 5.29 -10.91
N ALA A 89 3.92 5.25 -11.24
CA ALA A 89 4.96 4.71 -10.38
C ALA A 89 5.04 5.48 -9.06
N ASP A 90 4.94 6.81 -9.09
CA ASP A 90 4.91 7.66 -7.90
C ASP A 90 3.66 7.40 -7.05
N ARG A 91 2.50 7.29 -7.69
CA ARG A 91 1.22 6.97 -7.00
C ARG A 91 1.30 5.62 -6.30
N GLN A 92 1.79 4.59 -6.97
CA GLN A 92 1.93 3.25 -6.38
C GLN A 92 2.98 3.26 -5.26
N THR A 93 4.13 3.90 -5.47
CA THR A 93 5.19 4.01 -4.45
C THR A 93 4.68 4.73 -3.20
N ARG A 94 3.84 5.77 -3.36
CA ARG A 94 3.21 6.46 -2.23
C ARG A 94 2.36 5.51 -1.38
N ASP A 95 1.61 4.60 -2.00
CA ASP A 95 0.76 3.65 -1.29
C ASP A 95 1.59 2.68 -0.44
N TYR A 96 2.67 2.14 -1.02
CA TYR A 96 3.65 1.34 -0.28
C TYR A 96 4.35 2.13 0.84
N ALA A 97 4.71 3.39 0.58
CA ALA A 97 5.36 4.26 1.55
C ALA A 97 4.43 4.58 2.73
N LYS A 98 3.13 4.74 2.47
CA LYS A 98 2.09 4.91 3.49
C LYS A 98 2.09 3.71 4.44
N ASP A 99 2.03 2.49 3.90
CA ASP A 99 1.98 1.26 4.72
C ASP A 99 3.26 1.05 5.54
N LEU A 100 4.44 1.28 4.93
CA LEU A 100 5.73 1.22 5.63
C LEU A 100 5.81 2.26 6.76
N ARG A 101 5.35 3.48 6.49
CA ARG A 101 5.31 4.55 7.49
C ARG A 101 4.39 4.16 8.65
N HIS A 102 3.20 3.62 8.35
CA HIS A 102 2.25 3.17 9.38
C HIS A 102 2.87 2.06 10.23
N GLY A 103 3.52 1.07 9.62
CA GLY A 103 4.22 -0.01 10.34
C GLY A 103 5.35 0.47 11.26
N ALA A 104 5.97 1.62 10.95
CA ALA A 104 7.03 2.21 11.78
C ALA A 104 6.50 3.03 12.98
N LEU A 105 5.19 3.30 13.05
CA LEU A 105 4.60 4.02 14.18
C LEU A 105 4.55 3.13 15.44
N PRO A 106 4.60 3.71 16.66
CA PRO A 106 4.40 2.96 17.89
C PRO A 106 3.04 2.26 17.93
N ASP A 107 2.97 1.08 18.56
CA ASP A 107 1.74 0.27 18.65
C ASP A 107 0.50 1.08 19.10
N PRO A 108 0.55 1.93 20.15
CA PRO A 108 -0.62 2.70 20.57
C PRO A 108 -1.14 3.67 19.50
N VAL A 109 -0.23 4.19 18.65
CA VAL A 109 -0.58 5.09 17.55
C VAL A 109 -1.23 4.30 16.42
N ARG A 110 -0.71 3.11 16.10
CA ARG A 110 -1.30 2.23 15.08
C ARG A 110 -2.68 1.73 15.50
N ASP A 111 -2.84 1.35 16.77
CA ASP A 111 -4.12 0.90 17.31
C ASP A 111 -5.18 2.02 17.22
N GLU A 112 -4.78 3.24 17.56
CA GLU A 112 -5.64 4.42 17.45
C GLU A 112 -6.00 4.75 15.99
N MET A 113 -5.03 4.65 15.07
CA MET A 113 -5.28 4.77 13.63
C MET A 113 -6.30 3.74 13.15
N GLY A 114 -6.09 2.47 13.48
CA GLY A 114 -6.98 1.38 13.10
C GLY A 114 -8.38 1.54 13.68
N ARG A 115 -8.50 2.05 14.91
CA ARG A 115 -9.80 2.40 15.52
C ARG A 115 -10.53 3.47 14.71
N ILE A 116 -9.83 4.54 14.31
CA ILE A 116 -10.44 5.64 13.53
C ILE A 116 -10.79 5.16 12.12
N GLU A 117 -9.93 4.39 11.47
CA GLU A 117 -10.13 3.83 10.14
C GLU A 117 -11.34 2.89 10.10
N LEU A 118 -11.42 1.94 11.05
CA LEU A 118 -12.58 1.06 11.16
C LEU A 118 -13.87 1.84 11.41
N GLY A 119 -13.82 2.86 12.28
CA GLY A 119 -14.94 3.75 12.52
C GLY A 119 -15.39 4.46 11.24
N LEU A 120 -14.45 4.95 10.44
CA LEU A 120 -14.69 5.60 9.16
C LEU A 120 -15.35 4.66 8.16
N GLU A 121 -14.79 3.46 7.98
CA GLU A 121 -15.28 2.47 7.03
C GLU A 121 -16.72 2.03 7.37
N VAL A 122 -16.96 1.68 8.63
CA VAL A 122 -18.28 1.25 9.11
C VAL A 122 -19.32 2.34 8.88
N ARG A 123 -19.00 3.61 9.18
CA ARG A 123 -19.91 4.74 8.99
C ARG A 123 -20.15 5.07 7.53
N PHE A 124 -19.09 5.11 6.74
CA PHE A 124 -19.18 5.35 5.30
C PHE A 124 -20.08 4.30 4.63
N LEU A 125 -19.86 3.02 4.90
CA LEU A 125 -20.69 1.94 4.36
C LEU A 125 -22.15 2.01 4.84
N ALA A 126 -22.39 2.38 6.10
CA ALA A 126 -23.75 2.55 6.62
C ALA A 126 -24.50 3.69 5.90
N LEU A 127 -23.84 4.82 5.68
CA LEU A 127 -24.43 5.97 4.98
C LEU A 127 -24.61 5.68 3.48
N CYS A 128 -23.65 5.05 2.81
CA CYS A 128 -23.80 4.66 1.41
C CYS A 128 -24.99 3.72 1.16
N ARG A 129 -25.41 2.95 2.17
CA ARG A 129 -26.59 2.06 2.09
C ARG A 129 -27.91 2.74 2.40
N ARG A 130 -27.91 3.99 2.89
CA ARG A 130 -29.14 4.74 3.19
C ARG A 130 -29.79 5.25 1.89
N PRO A 131 -30.99 4.76 1.53
CA PRO A 131 -31.65 5.19 0.30
C PRO A 131 -32.22 6.62 0.39
N ASP A 132 -32.46 7.09 1.62
CA ASP A 132 -33.11 8.35 1.96
C ASP A 132 -32.17 9.56 2.01
N LEU A 133 -30.85 9.35 1.91
CA LEU A 133 -29.89 10.45 1.77
C LEU A 133 -30.03 11.14 0.42
N ASP A 134 -30.18 12.46 0.45
CA ASP A 134 -30.17 13.29 -0.75
C ASP A 134 -28.79 13.32 -1.44
N CYS A 135 -28.75 13.88 -2.65
CA CYS A 135 -27.53 13.90 -3.46
C CYS A 135 -26.38 14.69 -2.80
N ARG A 136 -26.71 15.80 -2.11
CA ARG A 136 -25.72 16.67 -1.47
C ARG A 136 -25.13 16.01 -0.24
N ALA A 137 -25.97 15.37 0.57
CA ALA A 137 -25.55 14.60 1.72
C ALA A 137 -24.64 13.44 1.30
N ARG A 138 -24.93 12.76 0.18
CA ARG A 138 -24.04 11.74 -0.38
C ARG A 138 -22.69 12.32 -0.77
N GLU A 139 -22.65 13.43 -1.49
CA GLU A 139 -21.40 14.11 -1.84
C GLU A 139 -20.58 14.50 -0.59
N ASP A 140 -21.24 15.04 0.44
CA ASP A 140 -20.61 15.39 1.72
C ASP A 140 -20.03 14.16 2.43
N VAL A 141 -20.70 12.99 2.36
CA VAL A 141 -20.16 11.72 2.88
C VAL A 141 -18.88 11.33 2.18
N PHE A 142 -18.86 11.31 0.84
CA PHE A 142 -17.65 10.99 0.07
C PHE A 142 -16.52 11.97 0.35
N TYR A 143 -16.82 13.28 0.41
CA TYR A 143 -15.83 14.31 0.68
C TYR A 143 -15.22 14.17 2.07
N THR A 144 -16.06 13.97 3.09
CA THR A 144 -15.61 13.80 4.48
C THR A 144 -14.82 12.49 4.64
N ALA A 145 -15.22 11.42 3.95
CA ALA A 145 -14.49 10.16 3.94
C ALA A 145 -13.08 10.32 3.34
N GLY A 146 -12.98 10.98 2.20
CA GLY A 146 -11.70 11.24 1.54
C GLY A 146 -10.76 12.09 2.40
N ARG A 147 -11.28 13.12 3.08
CA ARG A 147 -10.48 13.94 4.01
C ARG A 147 -10.01 13.16 5.23
N ALA A 148 -10.86 12.31 5.79
CA ALA A 148 -10.50 11.48 6.93
C ALA A 148 -9.40 10.47 6.56
N ALA A 149 -9.54 9.79 5.42
CA ALA A 149 -8.53 8.87 4.89
C ALA A 149 -7.19 9.59 4.65
N MET A 150 -7.20 10.74 3.97
CA MET A 150 -6.00 11.55 3.76
C MET A 150 -5.33 11.97 5.08
N ALA A 151 -6.12 12.33 6.10
CA ALA A 151 -5.59 12.67 7.40
C ALA A 151 -4.90 11.47 8.07
N LEU A 152 -5.46 10.26 7.94
CA LEU A 152 -4.82 9.02 8.41
C LEU A 152 -3.53 8.73 7.65
N ASP A 153 -3.52 8.86 6.32
CA ASP A 153 -2.33 8.67 5.48
C ASP A 153 -1.18 9.60 5.92
N LEU A 154 -1.53 10.84 6.28
CA LEU A 154 -0.59 11.84 6.77
C LEU A 154 -0.22 11.68 8.25
N GLY A 155 -0.89 10.80 9.00
CA GLY A 155 -0.68 10.58 10.44
C GLY A 155 -1.31 11.65 11.34
N HIS A 156 -2.29 12.41 10.84
CA HIS A 156 -3.01 13.44 11.58
C HIS A 156 -4.27 12.87 12.24
N LEU A 157 -4.10 12.13 13.34
CA LEU A 157 -5.19 11.42 14.03
C LEU A 157 -6.34 12.33 14.44
N GLU A 158 -6.02 13.49 15.03
CA GLU A 158 -7.05 14.44 15.47
C GLU A 158 -7.87 15.02 14.30
N ALA A 159 -7.24 15.19 13.14
CA ALA A 159 -7.92 15.65 11.94
C ALA A 159 -8.82 14.54 11.38
N ALA A 160 -8.33 13.30 11.32
CA ALA A 160 -9.11 12.14 10.90
C ALA A 160 -10.34 11.94 11.80
N GLU A 161 -10.16 12.01 13.12
CA GLU A 161 -11.25 11.84 14.09
C GLU A 161 -12.27 13.00 14.02
N ARG A 162 -11.81 14.21 13.70
CA ARG A 162 -12.71 15.35 13.46
C ARG A 162 -13.60 15.13 12.24
N GLU A 163 -13.05 14.61 11.14
CA GLU A 163 -13.85 14.28 9.96
C GLU A 163 -14.79 13.10 10.22
N LEU A 164 -14.36 12.08 10.98
CA LEU A 164 -15.24 11.00 11.43
C LEU A 164 -16.45 11.54 12.20
N ARG A 165 -16.23 12.40 13.21
CA ARG A 165 -17.30 13.08 13.95
C ARG A 165 -18.20 13.97 13.08
N ARG A 166 -17.65 14.55 12.00
CA ARG A 166 -18.43 15.33 11.04
C ARG A 166 -19.34 14.43 10.21
N MET A 167 -18.84 13.26 9.79
CA MET A 167 -19.63 12.26 9.06
C MET A 167 -20.79 11.73 9.89
N GLU A 168 -20.61 11.57 11.21
CA GLU A 168 -21.70 11.18 12.12
C GLU A 168 -22.88 12.16 12.09
N ARG A 169 -22.62 13.47 11.90
CA ARG A 169 -23.67 14.49 11.84
C ARG A 169 -24.48 14.42 10.55
N VAL A 170 -23.86 14.08 9.42
CA VAL A 170 -24.56 13.87 8.15
C VAL A 170 -25.59 12.74 8.26
N GLY A 171 -25.34 11.74 9.12
CA GLY A 171 -26.29 10.67 9.41
C GLY A 171 -27.44 11.04 10.35
N CYS A 172 -27.36 12.17 11.06
CA CYS A 172 -28.39 12.61 12.02
C CYS A 172 -29.32 13.70 11.48
N GLU A 173 -28.98 14.34 10.37
CA GLU A 173 -29.73 15.47 9.79
C GLU A 173 -30.72 15.07 8.68
N GLY A 174 -30.98 13.76 8.49
CA GLY A 174 -31.92 13.22 7.51
C GLY A 174 -33.07 12.46 8.15
#